data_AF-K7QX27-F1
#
_entry.id   AF-K7QX27-F1
#
_cell.length_a   1.000
_cell.length_b   1.000
_cell.length_c   1.000
_cell.angle_alpha   90.00
_cell.angle_beta   90.00
_cell.angle_gamma   90.00
#
_symmetry.space_group_name_H-M   'P 1'
#
loop_
_entity.id
_entity.type
_entity.pdbx_description
1 polymer ?
#
loop_
_entity_poly.entity_id
_entity_poly.type
_entity_poly.pdbx_seq_one_letter_code
_entity_poly.pdbx_strand_id
1 'polypeptide(L)'
;MILTFGGARKRYVYQGEGLGSWIALEYPTGRALAWWEGEEGEREEIGDFPTLEAAYEAIEAHFARKVAELVLPEEDPDAGDLDPPF
;
A
#
# COMPACT_ATOMS: atom_id res chain seq x y z
N MET A 1 4.33 4.18 -16.59
CA MET A 1 5.65 4.32 -17.25
C MET A 1 6.56 3.21 -16.72
N ILE A 2 7.09 2.33 -17.58
CA ILE A 2 8.00 1.24 -17.16
C ILE A 2 9.43 1.76 -17.30
N LEU A 3 10.13 1.95 -16.18
CA LEU A 3 11.57 2.26 -16.17
C LEU A 3 12.32 0.93 -16.11
N THR A 4 13.07 0.61 -17.16
CA THR A 4 13.92 -0.59 -17.21
C THR A 4 15.31 -0.30 -16.66
N PHE A 5 15.64 -0.85 -15.50
CA PHE A 5 17.00 -0.87 -14.95
C PHE A 5 17.55 -2.30 -15.05
N GLY A 6 18.53 -2.54 -15.91
CA GLY A 6 19.16 -3.87 -16.04
C GLY A 6 18.20 -5.01 -16.43
N GLY A 7 17.07 -4.70 -17.09
CA GLY A 7 16.01 -5.66 -17.43
C GLY A 7 14.91 -5.80 -16.36
N ALA A 8 15.07 -5.19 -15.18
CA ALA A 8 14.01 -5.14 -14.18
C ALA A 8 12.93 -4.13 -14.56
N ARG A 9 11.67 -4.45 -14.29
CA ARG A 9 10.48 -3.65 -14.63
C ARG A 9 9.87 -3.07 -13.36
N LYS A 10 10.02 -1.74 -13.14
CA LYS A 10 9.31 -1.01 -12.06
C LYS A 10 7.85 -0.80 -12.46
N ARG A 11 6.92 -1.15 -11.57
CA ARG A 11 5.46 -1.02 -11.73
C ARG A 11 4.88 -0.29 -10.51
N TYR A 12 4.05 0.71 -10.76
CA TYR A 12 3.24 1.36 -9.72
C TYR A 12 1.91 0.60 -9.65
N VAL A 13 1.60 0.04 -8.48
CA VAL A 13 0.42 -0.81 -8.24
C VAL A 13 -0.73 0.05 -7.73
N TYR A 14 -0.46 0.84 -6.69
CA TYR A 14 -1.38 1.82 -6.13
C TYR A 14 -0.69 3.17 -5.99
N GLN A 15 -1.46 4.24 -6.13
CA GLN A 15 -1.03 5.60 -5.86
C GLN A 15 -2.23 6.38 -5.31
N GLY A 16 -2.03 7.07 -4.20
CA GLY A 16 -3.04 7.91 -3.58
C GLY A 16 -2.43 9.19 -3.02
N GLU A 17 -3.12 10.31 -3.21
CA GLU A 17 -2.81 11.58 -2.56
C GLU A 17 -2.96 11.42 -1.03
N GLY A 18 -1.96 11.84 -0.25
CA GLY A 18 -1.89 11.60 1.20
C GLY A 18 -1.47 10.18 1.59
N LEU A 19 -1.35 9.25 0.65
CA LEU A 19 -1.08 7.82 0.91
C LEU A 19 0.26 7.34 0.37
N GLY A 20 0.84 8.05 -0.60
CA GLY A 20 2.05 7.62 -1.28
C GLY A 20 1.79 6.59 -2.39
N SER A 21 2.82 5.82 -2.73
CA SER A 21 2.83 4.90 -3.88
C SER A 21 3.33 3.50 -3.49
N TRP A 22 2.64 2.47 -3.95
CA TRP A 22 3.05 1.07 -3.80
C TRP A 22 3.66 0.57 -5.09
N ILE A 23 4.85 0.01 -4.99
CA ILE A 23 5.68 -0.33 -6.14
C ILE A 23 6.08 -1.79 -6.07
N ALA A 24 6.04 -2.45 -7.24
CA ALA A 24 6.70 -3.72 -7.48
C ALA A 24 7.81 -3.56 -8.53
N LEU A 25 8.99 -4.12 -8.26
CA LEU A 25 10.10 -4.24 -9.22
C LEU A 25 10.30 -5.70 -9.57
N GLU A 26 9.90 -6.07 -10.78
CA GLU A 26 10.04 -7.43 -11.30
C GLU A 26 11.40 -7.60 -11.99
N TYR A 27 12.21 -8.53 -11.54
CA TYR A 27 13.49 -8.88 -12.18
C TYR A 27 13.28 -9.86 -13.35
N PRO A 28 14.24 -9.97 -14.29
CA PRO A 28 14.19 -10.96 -15.37
C PRO A 28 14.07 -12.41 -14.90
N THR A 29 14.43 -12.70 -13.64
CA THR A 29 14.32 -14.01 -13.01
C THR A 29 12.88 -14.37 -12.61
N GLY A 30 11.95 -13.42 -12.65
CA GLY A 30 10.58 -13.56 -12.16
C GLY A 30 10.39 -13.20 -10.68
N ARG A 31 11.49 -13.01 -9.92
CA ARG A 31 11.43 -12.47 -8.55
C ARG A 31 10.98 -11.01 -8.56
N ALA A 32 10.31 -10.58 -7.50
CA ALA A 32 9.82 -9.22 -7.35
C ALA A 32 10.17 -8.63 -5.98
N LEU A 33 10.69 -7.40 -5.98
CA LEU A 33 10.80 -6.58 -4.77
C LEU A 33 9.57 -5.68 -4.67
N ALA A 34 9.00 -5.55 -3.48
CA ALA A 34 7.91 -4.62 -3.22
C ALA A 34 8.25 -3.63 -2.11
N TRP A 35 7.86 -2.38 -2.29
CA TRP A 35 7.98 -1.34 -1.27
C TRP A 35 6.92 -0.26 -1.45
N TRP A 36 6.69 0.47 -0.38
CA TRP A 36 5.89 1.69 -0.34
C TRP A 36 6.81 2.92 -0.32
N GLU A 37 6.44 3.97 -1.05
CA GLU A 37 7.08 5.30 -1.04
C GLU A 37 6.05 6.33 -0.56
N GLY A 38 6.30 6.98 0.58
CA GLY A 38 5.50 8.10 1.08
C GLY A 38 5.78 9.40 0.31
N GLU A 39 4.88 10.38 0.41
CA GLU A 39 5.00 11.65 -0.33
C GLU A 39 6.19 12.49 0.11
N GLU A 40 6.60 12.39 1.37
CA GLU A 40 7.76 13.09 1.93
C GLU A 40 9.10 12.36 1.67
N GLY A 41 9.07 11.29 0.85
CA GLY A 41 10.24 10.49 0.51
C GLY A 41 10.54 9.36 1.49
N GLU A 42 9.60 9.04 2.39
CA GLU A 42 9.64 7.84 3.21
C GLU A 42 9.64 6.59 2.33
N ARG A 43 10.34 5.55 2.78
CA ARG A 43 10.33 4.26 2.08
C ARG A 43 10.22 3.12 3.08
N GLU A 44 9.22 2.27 2.88
CA GLU A 44 8.99 1.07 3.68
C GLU A 44 9.08 -0.17 2.78
N GLU A 45 10.00 -1.09 3.11
CA GLU A 45 10.11 -2.34 2.36
C GLU A 45 9.02 -3.31 2.78
N ILE A 46 8.25 -3.80 1.80
CA ILE A 46 7.19 -4.78 2.02
C ILE A 46 7.78 -6.20 1.96
N GLY A 47 8.73 -6.42 1.04
CA GLY A 47 9.55 -7.63 1.00
C GLY A 47 10.12 -7.99 -0.37
N ASP A 48 10.80 -9.13 -0.40
CA ASP A 48 11.30 -9.81 -1.60
C ASP A 48 10.54 -11.12 -1.83
N PHE A 49 9.97 -11.26 -3.03
CA PHE A 49 9.04 -12.31 -3.37
C PHE A 49 9.54 -13.16 -4.54
N PRO A 50 9.23 -14.47 -4.55
CA PRO A 50 9.61 -15.37 -5.63
C PRO A 50 8.87 -15.09 -6.94
N THR A 51 7.69 -14.47 -6.88
CA THR A 51 6.83 -14.17 -8.04
C THR A 51 6.23 -12.77 -7.92
N LEU A 52 5.85 -12.20 -9.07
CA LEU A 52 5.14 -10.93 -9.13
C LEU A 52 3.75 -10.99 -8.47
N GLU A 53 3.06 -12.12 -8.60
CA GLU A 53 1.75 -12.35 -7.97
C GLU A 53 1.83 -12.27 -6.44
N ALA A 54 2.81 -12.95 -5.83
CA ALA A 54 3.03 -12.89 -4.38
C ALA A 54 3.37 -11.47 -3.90
N ALA A 55 4.09 -10.69 -4.71
CA ALA A 55 4.36 -9.29 -4.41
C ALA A 55 3.06 -8.45 -4.45
N TYR A 56 2.15 -8.71 -5.38
CA TYR A 56 0.86 -8.01 -5.45
C TYR A 56 -0.04 -8.34 -4.26
N GLU A 57 -0.13 -9.60 -3.85
CA GLU A 57 -0.90 -10.00 -2.65
C GLU A 57 -0.36 -9.30 -1.39
N ALA A 58 0.97 -9.22 -1.26
CA ALA A 58 1.59 -8.53 -0.13
C ALA A 58 1.35 -7.00 -0.18
N ILE A 59 1.41 -6.41 -1.37
CA ILE A 59 1.08 -4.99 -1.58
C ILE A 59 -0.38 -4.71 -1.22
N GLU A 60 -1.32 -5.56 -1.64
CA GLU A 60 -2.74 -5.40 -1.32
C GLU A 60 -2.99 -5.46 0.19
N ALA A 61 -2.40 -6.45 0.88
CA ALA A 61 -2.49 -6.57 2.33
C ALA A 61 -1.90 -5.35 3.05
N HIS A 62 -0.76 -4.83 2.59
CA HIS A 62 -0.15 -3.64 3.15
C HIS A 62 -0.97 -2.38 2.88
N PHE A 63 -1.52 -2.24 1.68
CA PHE A 63 -2.41 -1.14 1.31
C PHE A 63 -3.65 -1.11 2.20
N ALA A 64 -4.33 -2.24 2.36
CA ALA A 64 -5.51 -2.36 3.21
C ALA A 64 -5.22 -1.94 4.67
N ARG A 65 -4.05 -2.30 5.20
CA ARG A 65 -3.60 -1.88 6.53
C ARG A 65 -3.43 -0.36 6.64
N LYS A 66 -2.67 0.26 5.72
CA LYS A 66 -2.43 1.72 5.72
C LYS A 66 -3.73 2.50 5.53
N VAL A 67 -4.63 2.03 4.67
CA VAL A 67 -5.95 2.63 4.50
C VAL A 67 -6.78 2.49 5.78
N ALA A 68 -6.79 1.32 6.44
CA ALA A 68 -7.49 1.15 7.70
C ALA A 68 -6.95 2.08 8.81
N GLU A 69 -5.63 2.29 8.87
CA GLU A 69 -5.00 3.24 9.81
C GLU A 69 -5.47 4.69 9.60
N LEU A 70 -5.88 5.05 8.39
CA LEU A 70 -6.37 6.40 8.04
C LEU A 70 -7.90 6.53 8.07
N VAL A 71 -8.61 5.44 7.81
CA VAL A 71 -10.08 5.38 7.77
C VAL A 71 -10.68 5.08 9.15
N LEU A 72 -9.88 4.71 10.16
CA LEU A 72 -10.34 4.77 11.54
C LEU A 72 -10.37 6.25 11.98
N PRO A 73 -11.53 6.93 11.99
CA PRO A 73 -11.67 8.04 12.91
C PRO A 73 -11.41 7.48 14.30
N GLU A 74 -10.78 8.28 15.17
CA GLU A 74 -10.89 8.07 16.61
C GLU A 74 -12.35 7.69 16.91
N GLU A 75 -12.59 6.51 17.49
CA GLU A 75 -13.91 6.18 18.03
C GLU A 75 -14.30 7.33 18.96
N ASP A 76 -15.22 8.20 18.55
CA ASP A 76 -15.90 9.14 19.43
C ASP A 76 -16.88 8.29 20.26
N PRO A 77 -16.65 8.06 21.57
CA PRO A 77 -17.52 7.21 22.37
C PRO A 77 -18.88 7.85 22.73
N ASP A 78 -19.25 9.01 22.15
CA ASP A 78 -20.36 9.85 22.64
C ASP A 78 -21.55 9.96 21.67
N ALA A 79 -21.81 8.93 20.86
CA ALA A 79 -23.05 8.83 20.06
C ALA A 79 -24.10 7.96 20.79
N GLY A 80 -24.48 8.36 22.01
CA GLY A 80 -25.32 7.54 22.88
C GLY A 80 -26.34 8.30 23.72
N ASP A 81 -26.74 9.51 23.35
CA ASP A 81 -27.89 10.20 23.97
C ASP A 81 -28.83 10.73 22.87
N LEU A 82 -29.62 9.80 22.31
CA LEU A 82 -30.81 10.16 21.54
C LEU A 82 -32.02 9.68 22.34
N ASP A 83 -32.49 10.59 23.20
CA ASP A 83 -33.76 10.51 23.92
C ASP A 83 -34.90 10.22 22.91
N PRO A 84 -35.69 9.14 23.08
CA PRO A 84 -36.79 8.84 22.17
C PRO A 84 -37.96 9.81 22.40
N PRO A 85 -38.53 10.44 21.35
CA PRO A 85 -39.66 11.33 21.54
C PRO A 85 -40.89 10.54 21.98
N PHE A 86 -41.52 11.02 23.06
CA PHE A 86 -42.81 10.57 23.60
C PHE A 86 -43.93 10.56 22.56
#